data_AF-A0A2S1SHJ8-F1
#
_entry.id   AF-A0A2S1SHJ8-F1
#
_cell.length_a   1.000
_cell.length_b   1.000
_cell.length_c   1.000
_cell.angle_alpha   90.00
_cell.angle_beta   90.00
_cell.angle_gamma   90.00
#
_symmetry.space_group_name_H-M   'P 1'
#
loop_
_entity.id
_entity.type
_entity.pdbx_description
1 polymer ?
#
loop_
_entity_poly.entity_id
_entity_poly.type
_entity_poly.pdbx_seq_one_letter_code
_entity_poly.pdbx_strand_id
1 'polypeptide(L)'
;MFSKVGLKHCPDYRKYYYDFLIIPLEFLFLYWLYCWHALDNKRLFWISSAIYLGSFAPHLLLFKEPPLVYSFSYVTGNLLLLIMACLEFFKQIQTEKILHFKKNMMFYVNSGVILFYIGTLPFFTFYGLLLKDLHIWNYYYVFFLAANNIMYLFFTAAFVWGKPNT
;
A
#
# COMPACT_ATOMS: atom_id res chain seq x y z
N MET A 1 25.92 17.08 -1.06
CA MET A 1 27.28 16.73 -0.58
C MET A 1 27.30 16.05 0.79
N PHE A 2 26.21 16.06 1.59
CA PHE A 2 26.12 15.32 2.87
C PHE A 2 25.70 13.84 2.76
N SER A 3 25.28 13.36 1.58
CA SER A 3 24.78 12.00 1.40
C SER A 3 25.88 10.92 1.33
N LYS A 4 27.16 11.28 1.07
CA LYS A 4 28.21 10.29 0.78
C LYS A 4 29.07 9.87 1.97
N VAL A 5 29.07 10.62 3.09
CA VAL A 5 30.00 10.36 4.20
C VAL A 5 29.33 9.64 5.37
N GLY A 6 28.06 9.92 5.68
CA GLY A 6 27.35 9.26 6.79
C GLY A 6 26.81 7.86 6.50
N LEU A 7 26.67 7.49 5.21
CA LEU A 7 25.99 6.25 4.79
C LEU A 7 26.93 5.06 4.57
N LYS A 8 28.23 5.23 4.85
CA LYS A 8 29.27 4.23 4.57
C LYS A 8 29.59 3.32 5.78
N HIS A 9 28.95 3.53 6.94
CA HIS A 9 29.23 2.81 8.19
C HIS A 9 28.06 1.99 8.76
N CYS A 10 26.88 1.99 8.13
CA CYS A 10 25.75 1.15 8.55
C CYS A 10 25.22 0.36 7.34
N PRO A 11 25.48 -0.95 7.22
CA PRO A 11 25.01 -1.72 6.06
C PRO A 11 23.48 -1.83 5.94
N ASP A 12 22.71 -1.47 6.97
CA ASP A 12 21.24 -1.67 7.02
C ASP A 12 20.38 -0.39 7.08
N TYR A 13 20.94 0.83 7.03
CA TYR A 13 20.13 2.06 7.18
C TYR A 13 18.99 2.17 6.16
N ARG A 14 19.20 1.65 4.94
CA ARG A 14 18.19 1.71 3.87
C ARG A 14 16.96 0.90 4.26
N LYS A 15 17.13 -0.31 4.77
CA LYS A 15 16.01 -1.18 5.14
C LYS A 15 15.16 -0.54 6.22
N TYR A 16 15.79 -0.05 7.29
CA TYR A 16 15.08 0.68 8.35
C TYR A 16 14.35 1.93 7.83
N TYR A 17 14.97 2.66 6.91
CA TYR A 17 14.35 3.85 6.31
C TYR A 17 13.09 3.49 5.49
N TYR A 18 13.14 2.42 4.69
CA TYR A 18 11.96 1.96 3.96
C TYR A 18 10.88 1.40 4.89
N ASP A 19 11.26 0.54 5.83
CA ASP A 19 10.33 -0.23 6.66
C ASP A 19 9.61 0.60 7.73
N PHE A 20 10.29 1.59 8.32
CA PHE A 20 9.73 2.39 9.42
C PHE A 20 9.30 3.79 9.00
N LEU A 21 9.68 4.27 7.82
CA LEU A 21 9.36 5.62 7.39
C LEU A 21 8.60 5.65 6.07
N ILE A 22 9.14 5.07 5.00
CA ILE A 22 8.50 5.16 3.67
C ILE A 22 7.19 4.36 3.63
N ILE A 23 7.24 3.06 3.88
CA ILE A 23 6.07 2.18 3.77
C ILE A 23 4.95 2.62 4.74
N PRO A 24 5.23 2.95 6.01
CA PRO A 24 4.19 3.44 6.92
C PRO A 24 3.58 4.76 6.45
N LEU A 25 4.38 5.68 5.92
CA LEU A 25 3.88 6.94 5.41
C LEU A 25 2.99 6.73 4.18
N GLU A 26 3.33 5.80 3.30
CA GLU A 26 2.48 5.41 2.15
C GLU A 26 1.12 4.88 2.61
N PHE A 27 1.07 3.97 3.58
CA PHE A 27 -0.21 3.46 4.12
C PHE A 27 -1.03 4.58 4.76
N LEU A 28 -0.41 5.44 5.58
CA LEU A 28 -1.10 6.56 6.20
C LEU A 28 -1.65 7.54 5.16
N PHE A 29 -0.89 7.81 4.10
CA PHE A 29 -1.34 8.63 2.98
C PHE A 29 -2.54 8.00 2.27
N LEU A 30 -2.51 6.70 1.98
CA LEU A 30 -3.63 6.01 1.36
C LEU A 30 -4.86 6.00 2.27
N TYR A 31 -4.70 5.73 3.56
CA TYR A 31 -5.82 5.79 4.51
C TYR A 31 -6.45 7.17 4.56
N TRP A 32 -5.62 8.21 4.57
CA TRP A 32 -6.07 9.59 4.50
C TRP A 32 -6.88 9.80 3.21
N LEU A 33 -6.34 9.39 2.06
CA LEU A 33 -7.01 9.54 0.77
C LEU A 33 -8.38 8.85 0.74
N TYR A 34 -8.46 7.60 1.19
CA TYR A 34 -9.73 6.87 1.22
C TYR A 34 -10.70 7.44 2.24
N CYS A 35 -10.28 7.65 3.49
CA CYS A 35 -11.20 8.01 4.56
C CYS A 35 -11.68 9.46 4.46
N TRP A 36 -10.81 10.40 4.09
CA TRP A 36 -11.18 11.81 4.01
C TRP A 36 -11.81 12.18 2.66
N HIS A 37 -11.24 11.74 1.54
CA HIS A 37 -11.70 12.19 0.22
C HIS A 37 -12.71 11.24 -0.43
N ALA A 38 -12.56 9.93 -0.23
CA ALA A 38 -13.42 8.96 -0.90
C ALA A 38 -14.68 8.66 -0.07
N LEU A 39 -14.51 8.27 1.19
CA LEU A 39 -15.57 7.81 2.09
C LEU A 39 -16.22 8.93 2.91
N ASP A 40 -15.52 10.05 3.15
CA ASP A 40 -15.92 11.15 4.05
C ASP A 40 -16.17 10.69 5.50
N ASN A 41 -15.38 9.72 5.97
CA ASN A 41 -15.44 9.18 7.33
C ASN A 41 -14.10 9.34 8.05
N LYS A 42 -13.92 10.48 8.70
CA LYS A 42 -12.68 10.82 9.45
C LYS A 42 -12.43 9.90 10.64
N ARG A 43 -13.48 9.32 11.23
CA ARG A 43 -13.35 8.39 12.36
C ARG A 43 -12.67 7.10 11.91
N LEU A 44 -12.99 6.63 10.70
CA LEU A 44 -12.36 5.44 10.12
C LEU A 44 -10.84 5.65 9.93
N PHE A 45 -10.42 6.84 9.49
CA PHE A 45 -8.99 7.18 9.36
C PHE A 45 -8.23 6.97 10.68
N TRP A 46 -8.73 7.57 11.77
CA TRP A 46 -8.06 7.50 13.07
C TRP A 46 -8.02 6.08 13.62
N ILE A 47 -9.12 5.32 13.48
CA ILE A 47 -9.18 3.93 13.92
C ILE A 47 -8.19 3.08 13.12
N SER A 48 -8.22 3.14 11.79
CA SER A 48 -7.34 2.35 10.93
C SER A 48 -5.87 2.71 11.12
N SER A 49 -5.55 4.01 11.28
CA SER A 49 -4.19 4.46 11.55
C SER A 49 -3.70 3.99 12.92
N ALA A 50 -4.54 4.03 13.96
CA ALA A 50 -4.19 3.52 15.28
C ALA A 50 -3.96 2.01 15.28
N ILE A 51 -4.81 1.23 14.60
CA ILE A 51 -4.63 -0.22 14.45
C ILE A 51 -3.33 -0.52 13.69
N TYR A 52 -3.08 0.19 12.59
CA TYR A 52 -1.87 0.00 11.80
C TYR A 52 -0.59 0.36 12.58
N LEU A 53 -0.55 1.51 13.27
CA LEU A 53 0.60 1.86 14.10
C LEU A 53 0.77 0.88 15.28
N GLY A 54 -0.33 0.43 15.88
CA GLY A 54 -0.31 -0.60 16.92
C GLY A 54 0.25 -1.95 16.45
N SER A 55 0.12 -2.27 15.16
CA SER A 55 0.66 -3.51 14.57
C SER A 55 2.20 -3.57 14.53
N PHE A 56 2.90 -2.46 14.79
CA PHE A 56 4.36 -2.45 14.98
C PHE A 56 4.77 -2.87 16.40
N ALA A 57 3.86 -2.86 17.38
CA ALA A 57 4.18 -3.21 18.76
C ALA A 57 4.72 -4.64 18.92
N PRO A 58 4.16 -5.69 18.27
CA PRO A 58 4.74 -7.03 18.33
C PRO A 58 6.18 -7.07 17.84
N HIS A 59 6.51 -6.30 16.79
CA HIS A 59 7.87 -6.20 16.28
C HIS A 59 8.81 -5.56 17.31
N LEU A 60 8.40 -4.45 17.93
CA LEU A 60 9.22 -3.73 18.92
C LEU A 60 9.43 -4.50 20.22
N LEU A 61 8.48 -5.35 20.62
CA LEU A 61 8.50 -6.03 21.91
C LEU A 61 9.06 -7.47 21.85
N LEU A 62 8.87 -8.19 20.75
CA LEU A 62 9.12 -9.64 20.68
C LEU A 62 10.30 -10.03 19.77
N PHE A 63 10.66 -9.23 18.77
CA PHE A 63 11.65 -9.62 17.75
C PHE A 63 12.91 -8.76 17.83
N LYS A 64 14.09 -9.40 17.93
CA LYS A 64 15.41 -8.74 18.00
C LYS A 64 16.03 -8.41 16.62
N GLU A 65 15.50 -8.98 15.54
CA GLU A 65 16.00 -8.76 14.18
C GLU A 65 14.88 -8.21 13.27
N PRO A 66 15.19 -7.27 12.35
CA PRO A 66 14.19 -6.64 11.49
C PRO A 66 13.75 -7.57 10.34
N PRO A 67 12.49 -8.03 10.26
CA PRO A 67 12.00 -8.74 9.11
C PRO A 67 11.53 -7.73 8.04
N LEU A 68 12.51 -7.22 7.28
CA LEU A 68 12.59 -7.05 5.82
C LEU A 68 11.30 -7.06 4.95
N VAL A 69 10.20 -6.40 5.31
CA VAL A 69 8.90 -6.40 4.56
C VAL A 69 7.97 -7.61 4.85
N TYR A 70 8.34 -8.52 5.75
CA TYR A 70 7.49 -9.65 6.22
C TYR A 70 6.68 -9.35 7.46
N SER A 71 6.62 -8.08 7.82
CA SER A 71 6.14 -7.67 9.11
C SER A 71 4.61 -7.82 9.17
N PHE A 72 4.12 -8.32 10.30
CA PHE A 72 2.70 -8.35 10.65
C PHE A 72 1.99 -7.01 10.36
N SER A 73 2.74 -5.91 10.47
CA SER A 73 2.29 -4.57 10.09
C SER A 73 1.99 -4.40 8.61
N TYR A 74 2.78 -4.97 7.71
CA TYR A 74 2.51 -4.90 6.27
C TYR A 74 1.21 -5.62 5.91
N VAL A 75 0.98 -6.82 6.48
CA VAL A 75 -0.27 -7.57 6.26
C VAL A 75 -1.46 -6.81 6.83
N THR A 76 -1.33 -6.28 8.05
CA THR A 76 -2.38 -5.45 8.68
C THR A 76 -2.68 -4.21 7.84
N GLY A 77 -1.63 -3.57 7.30
CA GLY A 77 -1.71 -2.43 6.40
C GLY A 77 -2.57 -2.71 5.17
N ASN A 78 -2.21 -3.78 4.46
CA ASN A 78 -2.93 -4.22 3.27
C ASN A 78 -4.36 -4.67 3.57
N LEU A 79 -4.63 -5.32 4.70
CA LEU A 79 -5.97 -5.74 5.07
C LEU A 79 -6.90 -4.55 5.32
N LEU A 80 -6.44 -3.54 6.07
CA LEU A 80 -7.21 -2.32 6.30
C LEU A 80 -7.43 -1.55 4.99
N LEU A 81 -6.40 -1.48 4.14
CA LEU A 81 -6.49 -0.86 2.82
C LEU A 81 -7.51 -1.58 1.93
N LEU A 82 -7.55 -2.92 1.94
CA LEU A 82 -8.56 -3.72 1.24
C LEU A 82 -9.97 -3.38 1.70
N ILE A 83 -10.19 -3.28 3.01
CA ILE A 83 -11.51 -2.93 3.56
C ILE A 83 -11.95 -1.56 3.04
N MET A 84 -11.07 -0.55 3.10
CA MET A 84 -11.36 0.80 2.58
C MET A 84 -11.63 0.80 1.07
N ALA A 85 -10.83 0.07 0.31
CA ALA A 85 -10.98 -0.07 -1.13
C ALA A 85 -12.32 -0.72 -1.52
N CYS A 86 -12.74 -1.76 -0.79
CA CYS A 86 -14.04 -2.39 -0.96
C CYS A 86 -15.18 -1.44 -0.61
N LEU A 87 -15.11 -0.74 0.52
CA LEU A 87 -16.12 0.25 0.92
C LEU A 87 -16.28 1.35 -0.14
N GLU A 88 -15.18 1.81 -0.72
CA GLU A 88 -15.22 2.82 -1.78
C GLU A 88 -15.89 2.28 -3.05
N PHE A 89 -15.61 1.04 -3.44
CA PHE A 89 -16.33 0.44 -4.57
C PHE A 89 -17.83 0.26 -4.30
N PHE A 90 -18.21 -0.18 -3.10
CA PHE A 90 -19.62 -0.25 -2.73
C PHE A 90 -20.31 1.12 -2.81
N LYS A 91 -19.66 2.18 -2.31
CA LYS A 91 -20.14 3.56 -2.43
C LYS A 91 -20.29 3.98 -3.88
N GLN A 92 -19.32 3.67 -4.73
CA GLN A 92 -19.35 4.00 -6.16
C GLN A 92 -20.49 3.30 -6.89
N ILE A 93 -20.73 2.01 -6.62
CA ILE A 93 -21.80 1.22 -7.26
C ILE A 93 -23.19 1.73 -6.84
N GLN A 94 -23.35 2.16 -5.59
CA GLN A 94 -24.62 2.68 -5.08
C GLN A 94 -24.92 4.12 -5.51
N THR A 95 -23.97 4.81 -6.12
CA THR A 95 -24.13 6.20 -6.56
C THR A 95 -24.19 6.27 -8.08
N GLU A 96 -24.92 7.25 -8.65
CA GLU A 96 -24.90 7.53 -10.10
C GLU A 96 -23.50 7.82 -10.66
N LYS A 97 -22.50 8.05 -9.79
CA LYS A 97 -21.08 8.16 -10.13
C LYS A 97 -20.55 6.98 -10.95
N ILE A 98 -21.14 5.79 -10.84
CA ILE A 98 -20.75 4.65 -11.68
C ILE A 98 -21.03 4.88 -13.18
N LEU A 99 -22.09 5.62 -13.55
CA LEU A 99 -22.35 6.00 -14.95
C LEU A 99 -21.28 6.94 -15.51
N HIS A 100 -20.57 7.65 -14.64
CA HIS A 100 -19.48 8.55 -14.98
C HIS A 100 -18.13 8.06 -14.44
N PHE A 101 -17.94 6.74 -14.31
CA PHE A 101 -16.71 6.14 -13.77
C PHE A 101 -15.45 6.65 -14.50
N LYS A 102 -15.54 6.91 -15.81
CA LYS A 102 -14.44 7.45 -16.64
C LYS A 102 -13.91 8.81 -16.17
N LYS A 103 -14.72 9.59 -15.44
CA LYS A 103 -14.33 10.90 -14.90
C LYS A 103 -13.98 10.83 -13.41
N ASN A 104 -14.20 9.69 -12.76
CA ASN A 104 -14.01 9.54 -11.33
C ASN A 104 -12.56 9.16 -11.02
N MET A 105 -11.78 10.10 -10.48
CA MET A 105 -10.39 9.90 -10.10
C MET A 105 -10.21 8.70 -9.15
N MET A 106 -11.10 8.55 -8.16
CA MET A 106 -11.01 7.49 -7.17
C MET A 106 -11.24 6.11 -7.76
N PHE A 107 -11.96 5.96 -8.88
CA PHE A 107 -12.13 4.67 -9.53
C PHE A 107 -10.79 4.11 -10.05
N TYR A 108 -10.01 4.96 -10.72
CA TYR A 108 -8.68 4.59 -11.23
C TYR A 108 -7.70 4.33 -10.09
N VAL A 109 -7.66 5.22 -9.10
CA VAL A 109 -6.79 5.05 -7.91
C VAL A 109 -7.13 3.74 -7.19
N ASN A 110 -8.42 3.48 -6.95
CA ASN A 110 -8.85 2.28 -6.24
C ASN A 110 -8.49 0.99 -6.99
N SER A 111 -8.65 1.00 -8.32
CA SER A 111 -8.28 -0.13 -9.17
C SER A 111 -6.77 -0.40 -9.13
N GLY A 112 -5.94 0.65 -9.22
CA GLY A 112 -4.48 0.53 -9.13
C GLY A 112 -4.02 0.03 -7.76
N VAL A 113 -4.59 0.58 -6.69
CA VAL A 113 -4.28 0.18 -5.31
C VAL A 113 -4.59 -1.29 -5.07
N ILE A 114 -5.79 -1.78 -5.44
CA ILE A 114 -6.13 -3.19 -5.26
C ILE A 114 -5.20 -4.10 -6.07
N LEU A 115 -4.97 -3.77 -7.34
CA LEU A 115 -4.12 -4.59 -8.20
C LEU A 115 -2.72 -4.77 -7.61
N PHE A 116 -2.11 -3.68 -7.13
CA PHE A 116 -0.76 -3.72 -6.59
C PHE A 116 -0.71 -4.21 -5.15
N TYR A 117 -1.31 -3.48 -4.20
CA TYR A 117 -1.16 -3.77 -2.77
C TYR A 117 -1.74 -5.14 -2.41
N ILE A 118 -2.92 -5.47 -2.93
CA ILE A 118 -3.59 -6.75 -2.63
C ILE A 118 -3.07 -7.86 -3.53
N GLY A 119 -2.93 -7.58 -4.84
CA GLY A 119 -2.44 -8.58 -5.79
C GLY A 119 -1.03 -9.06 -5.48
N THR A 120 -0.15 -8.18 -4.97
CA THR A 120 1.23 -8.53 -4.64
C THR A 120 1.42 -8.98 -3.19
N LEU A 121 0.37 -8.95 -2.36
CA LEU A 121 0.44 -9.39 -0.97
C LEU A 121 0.98 -10.83 -0.80
N PRO A 122 0.59 -11.83 -1.63
CA PRO A 122 1.15 -13.17 -1.52
C PRO A 122 2.65 -13.23 -1.77
N PHE A 123 3.16 -12.39 -2.69
CA PHE A 123 4.60 -12.30 -2.94
C PHE A 123 5.33 -11.92 -1.66
N PHE A 124 4.95 -10.82 -1.01
CA PHE A 124 5.62 -10.35 0.21
C PHE A 124 5.39 -11.28 1.41
N THR A 125 4.17 -11.79 1.61
CA THR A 125 3.84 -12.65 2.74
C THR A 125 4.62 -13.97 2.71
N PHE A 126 4.74 -14.58 1.53
CA PHE A 126 5.40 -15.87 1.34
C PHE A 126 6.81 -15.77 0.78
N TYR A 127 7.41 -14.58 0.68
CA TYR A 127 8.72 -14.44 0.00
C TYR A 127 9.79 -15.36 0.60
N GLY A 128 9.83 -15.58 1.92
CA GLY A 128 10.79 -16.51 2.53
C GLY A 128 10.58 -17.97 2.11
N LEU A 129 9.34 -18.36 1.84
CA LEU A 129 9.01 -19.68 1.26
C LEU A 129 9.36 -19.70 -0.23
N LEU A 130 9.03 -18.64 -0.96
CA LEU A 130 9.31 -18.51 -2.40
C LEU A 130 10.82 -18.53 -2.69
N LEU A 131 11.67 -17.99 -1.80
CA LEU A 131 13.13 -18.09 -1.97
C LEU A 131 13.66 -19.53 -2.05
N LYS A 132 12.90 -20.52 -1.54
CA LYS A 132 13.26 -21.94 -1.64
C LYS A 132 13.00 -22.51 -3.04
N ASP A 133 12.13 -21.86 -3.82
CA ASP A 133 11.84 -22.20 -5.21
C ASP A 133 11.94 -20.95 -6.10
N LEU A 134 13.15 -20.75 -6.64
CA LEU A 134 13.47 -19.59 -7.46
C LEU A 134 12.62 -19.49 -8.74
N HIS A 135 12.11 -20.61 -9.25
CA HIS A 135 11.27 -20.61 -10.45
C HIS A 135 9.91 -19.98 -10.15
N ILE A 136 9.27 -20.40 -9.06
CA ILE A 136 8.00 -19.80 -8.59
C ILE A 136 8.25 -18.34 -8.18
N TRP A 137 9.34 -18.05 -7.46
CA TRP A 137 9.69 -16.68 -7.06
C TRP A 137 9.78 -15.73 -8.27
N ASN A 138 10.42 -16.16 -9.37
CA ASN A 138 10.55 -15.34 -10.58
C ASN A 138 9.19 -14.95 -11.17
N TYR A 139 8.20 -15.84 -11.19
CA TYR A 139 6.86 -15.50 -11.68
C TYR A 139 6.18 -14.44 -10.82
N TYR A 140 6.23 -14.59 -9.49
CA TYR A 140 5.67 -13.59 -8.59
C TYR A 140 6.42 -12.26 -8.69
N TYR A 141 7.74 -12.29 -8.88
CA TYR A 141 8.53 -11.09 -9.06
C TYR A 141 8.19 -10.34 -10.36
N VAL A 142 8.03 -11.07 -11.47
CA VAL A 142 7.57 -10.49 -12.74
C VAL A 142 6.16 -9.90 -12.59
N PHE A 143 5.25 -10.63 -11.93
CA PHE A 143 3.92 -10.12 -11.62
C PHE A 143 3.97 -8.84 -10.76
N PHE A 144 4.80 -8.82 -9.72
CA PHE A 144 5.01 -7.64 -8.86
C PHE A 144 5.46 -6.43 -9.67
N LEU A 145 6.47 -6.58 -10.54
CA LEU A 145 6.93 -5.51 -11.42
C LEU A 145 5.83 -5.04 -12.38
N ALA A 146 5.09 -5.97 -12.99
CA ALA A 146 4.00 -5.65 -13.89
C ALA A 146 2.88 -4.87 -13.15
N ALA A 147 2.44 -5.37 -12.00
CA ALA A 147 1.40 -4.74 -11.18
C ALA A 147 1.81 -3.33 -10.73
N ASN A 148 3.08 -3.13 -10.36
CA ASN A 148 3.61 -1.82 -10.00
C ASN A 148 3.51 -0.82 -11.15
N ASN A 149 3.96 -1.21 -12.35
CA ASN A 149 3.88 -0.34 -13.53
C ASN A 149 2.42 -0.04 -13.89
N ILE A 150 1.55 -1.06 -13.86
CA ILE A 150 0.12 -0.89 -14.17
C ILE A 150 -0.56 0.03 -13.15
N MET A 151 -0.23 -0.06 -11.85
CA MET A 151 -0.73 0.86 -10.83
C MET A 151 -0.38 2.31 -11.15
N TYR A 152 0.88 2.59 -11.54
CA TYR A 152 1.27 3.96 -11.91
C TYR A 152 0.60 4.44 -13.20
N LEU A 153 0.29 3.54 -14.14
CA LEU A 153 -0.55 3.88 -15.30
C LEU A 153 -1.97 4.23 -14.87
N PHE A 154 -2.56 3.50 -13.92
CA PHE A 154 -3.85 3.87 -13.32
C PHE A 154 -3.81 5.23 -12.63
N PHE A 155 -2.76 5.54 -11.86
CA PHE A 155 -2.63 6.85 -11.23
C PHE A 155 -2.46 7.96 -12.26
N THR A 156 -1.67 7.73 -13.30
CA THR A 156 -1.52 8.67 -14.42
C THR A 156 -2.88 8.89 -15.11
N ALA A 157 -3.62 7.83 -15.38
CA ALA A 157 -4.97 7.91 -15.92
C ALA A 157 -5.92 8.68 -15.00
N ALA A 158 -5.80 8.50 -13.68
CA ALA A 158 -6.58 9.24 -12.69
C ALA A 158 -6.33 10.76 -12.78
N PHE A 159 -5.08 11.19 -12.98
CA PHE A 159 -4.76 12.62 -13.13
C PHE A 159 -5.17 13.19 -14.50
N VAL A 160 -5.11 12.39 -15.58
CA VAL A 160 -5.45 12.86 -16.93
C VAL A 160 -6.96 12.93 -17.16
N TRP A 161 -7.71 11.90 -16.73
CA TRP A 161 -9.16 11.80 -16.98
C TRP A 161 -10.02 12.08 -15.75
N GLY A 162 -9.47 11.93 -14.56
CA GLY A 162 -10.17 12.27 -13.33
C GLY A 162 -10.32 13.78 -13.23
N LYS A 163 -11.56 14.24 -13.12
CA LYS A 163 -11.80 15.63 -12.70
C LYS A 163 -11.83 15.65 -11.17
N PRO A 164 -11.19 16.64 -10.51
CA PRO A 164 -11.39 16.82 -9.09
C PRO A 164 -12.88 17.03 -8.87
N ASN A 165 -13.49 16.23 -7.98
CA ASN A 165 -14.84 16.48 -7.50
C ASN A 165 -14.77 17.69 -6.55
N THR A 166 -14.64 18.90 -7.10
CA THR A 166 -14.96 20.16 -6.42
C THR A 166 -16.45 20.39 -6.47
#